data_AF-A0A0G1U0S2-F1
#
_entry.id   AF-A0A0G1U0S2-F1
#
_cell.length_a   1.000
_cell.length_b   1.000
_cell.length_c   1.000
_cell.angle_alpha   90.00
_cell.angle_beta   90.00
_cell.angle_gamma   90.00
#
_symmetry.space_group_name_H-M   'P 1'
#
loop_
_entity.id
_entity.type
_entity.pdbx_description
1 polymer ?
#
loop_
_entity_poly.entity_id
_entity_poly.type
_entity_poly.pdbx_seq_one_letter_code
_entity_poly.pdbx_strand_id
1 'polypeptide(L)'
;MTTPDFVPAMKKAVAIVTNKGGQTSHAAIVSRELGVPAIVGTKNATKVLKQGRVVTVDATEGKIYETDLKPSSVKYLPKQEDYYKPEGPIVKTATKVYVNLGEPELADDIAKRNVDGVGLLRAEFMIADIGTHPRKLIADKKSKVFVDKLADGMAKICRAFEPRPVVYRATDFKTNEYRHLKGGEAYEPEESNPMLGYRGAYRYIHDPEVFELELLAMKKVRNELGLKNLHLMIPFVRNVGELREVKKIVVAAGLSRSQSFKLWMMVEIPVNVILLDEFINLGIDGVSVGTNDLTMLMLGTDRDNETVASDYDERNPAVLWALQHIIRTCHKRDITVSVCGQAPSTYPEFAEFLVKEGVTSVSVTPDVIDKTRQVIHDTEHKLIAHAKN
;
A
#
# COMPACT_ATOMS: atom_id res chain seq x y z
N MET A 1 -3.70 18.61 -7.09
CA MET A 1 -3.25 17.34 -6.48
C MET A 1 -4.32 16.92 -5.51
N THR A 2 -4.47 15.63 -5.24
CA THR A 2 -5.28 15.13 -4.13
C THR A 2 -4.37 14.74 -2.98
N THR A 3 -4.86 14.83 -1.76
CA THR A 3 -4.27 14.21 -0.56
C THR A 3 -5.18 13.06 -0.08
N PRO A 4 -4.71 12.23 0.86
CA PRO A 4 -5.50 11.16 1.49
C PRO A 4 -6.86 11.63 2.02
N ASP A 5 -6.99 12.90 2.40
CA ASP A 5 -8.24 13.51 2.87
C ASP A 5 -9.33 13.58 1.78
N PHE A 6 -8.94 13.53 0.50
CA PHE A 6 -9.88 13.51 -0.61
C PHE A 6 -10.48 12.12 -0.86
N VAL A 7 -9.96 11.06 -0.22
CA VAL A 7 -10.42 9.68 -0.43
C VAL A 7 -11.96 9.52 -0.38
N PRO A 8 -12.68 10.06 0.64
CA PRO A 8 -14.15 9.95 0.68
C PRO A 8 -14.86 10.64 -0.50
N ALA A 9 -14.25 11.71 -1.06
CA ALA A 9 -14.77 12.39 -2.24
C ALA A 9 -14.38 11.64 -3.53
N MET A 10 -13.17 11.08 -3.60
CA MET A 10 -12.67 10.28 -4.72
C MET A 10 -13.55 9.04 -4.95
N LYS A 11 -13.99 8.37 -3.88
CA LYS A 11 -14.95 7.25 -3.94
C LYS A 11 -16.29 7.61 -4.61
N LYS A 12 -16.71 8.88 -4.52
CA LYS A 12 -17.98 9.37 -5.10
C LYS A 12 -17.80 9.91 -6.53
N ALA A 13 -16.56 10.10 -6.97
CA ALA A 13 -16.26 10.70 -8.26
C ALA A 13 -16.33 9.66 -9.38
N VAL A 14 -16.89 10.05 -10.54
CA VAL A 14 -16.88 9.22 -11.76
C VAL A 14 -15.59 9.35 -12.57
N ALA A 15 -14.81 10.40 -12.30
CA ALA A 15 -13.47 10.65 -12.83
C ALA A 15 -12.75 11.69 -11.97
N ILE A 16 -11.42 11.64 -11.95
CA ILE A 16 -10.58 12.55 -11.17
C ILE A 16 -9.61 13.28 -12.11
N VAL A 17 -9.60 14.62 -12.05
CA VAL A 17 -8.71 15.44 -12.86
C VAL A 17 -7.92 16.38 -11.96
N THR A 18 -6.58 16.35 -12.03
CA THR A 18 -5.73 17.23 -11.24
C THR A 18 -4.74 18.02 -12.10
N ASN A 19 -4.55 19.30 -11.79
CA ASN A 19 -3.51 20.13 -12.41
C ASN A 19 -2.10 19.59 -12.17
N LYS A 20 -1.89 18.96 -11.02
CA LYS A 20 -0.59 18.56 -10.48
C LYS A 20 -0.56 17.06 -10.18
N GLY A 21 0.64 16.47 -10.24
CA GLY A 21 0.92 15.07 -9.92
C GLY A 21 1.29 14.23 -11.14
N GLY A 22 2.17 13.25 -10.96
CA GLY A 22 2.56 12.26 -11.97
C GLY A 22 1.83 10.93 -11.82
N GLN A 23 2.21 9.92 -12.64
CA GLN A 23 1.62 8.57 -12.61
C GLN A 23 1.77 7.83 -11.27
N THR A 24 2.69 8.29 -10.43
CA THR A 24 2.98 7.77 -9.09
C THR A 24 2.48 8.70 -7.98
N SER A 25 1.77 9.78 -8.32
CA SER A 25 1.18 10.69 -7.33
C SER A 25 0.03 10.04 -6.58
N HIS A 26 -0.32 10.60 -5.42
CA HIS A 26 -1.47 10.17 -4.63
C HIS A 26 -2.74 9.98 -5.48
N ALA A 27 -3.08 10.98 -6.31
CA ALA A 27 -4.28 10.96 -7.15
C ALA A 27 -4.28 9.75 -8.08
N ALA A 28 -3.16 9.45 -8.73
CA ALA A 28 -3.05 8.34 -9.67
C ALA A 28 -3.17 6.99 -8.96
N ILE A 29 -2.45 6.79 -7.85
CA ILE A 29 -2.43 5.52 -7.12
C ILE A 29 -3.81 5.19 -6.55
N VAL A 30 -4.39 6.13 -5.80
CA VAL A 30 -5.69 5.91 -5.15
C VAL A 30 -6.80 5.72 -6.17
N SER A 31 -6.76 6.44 -7.30
CA SER A 31 -7.78 6.26 -8.34
C SER A 31 -7.67 4.89 -9.02
N ARG A 32 -6.47 4.35 -9.24
CA ARG A 32 -6.30 2.97 -9.72
C ARG A 32 -6.83 1.94 -8.72
N GLU A 33 -6.52 2.11 -7.44
CA GLU A 33 -7.03 1.23 -6.37
C GLU A 33 -8.57 1.26 -6.29
N LEU A 34 -9.19 2.42 -6.54
CA LEU A 34 -10.64 2.60 -6.61
C LEU A 34 -11.30 2.11 -7.92
N GLY A 35 -10.51 1.92 -8.99
CA GLY A 35 -11.04 1.75 -10.35
C GLY A 35 -11.70 3.01 -10.91
N VAL A 36 -11.33 4.20 -10.42
CA VAL A 36 -11.82 5.49 -10.91
C VAL A 36 -10.85 6.03 -11.98
N PRO A 37 -11.32 6.42 -13.17
CA PRO A 37 -10.47 7.04 -14.19
C PRO A 37 -9.82 8.33 -13.67
N ALA A 38 -8.51 8.49 -13.86
CA ALA A 38 -7.79 9.67 -13.43
C ALA A 38 -6.84 10.23 -14.48
N ILE A 39 -6.89 11.55 -14.68
CA ILE A 39 -5.91 12.32 -15.45
C ILE A 39 -5.21 13.28 -14.49
N VAL A 40 -3.91 13.11 -14.33
CA VAL A 40 -3.08 13.89 -13.42
C VAL A 40 -2.06 14.72 -14.19
N GLY A 41 -1.68 15.88 -13.64
CA GLY A 41 -0.65 16.73 -14.25
C GLY A 41 -1.14 17.57 -15.44
N THR A 42 -2.44 17.92 -15.49
CA THR A 42 -3.01 18.72 -16.60
C THR A 42 -2.52 20.17 -16.65
N LYS A 43 -1.83 20.64 -15.61
CA LYS A 43 -1.32 22.01 -15.40
C LYS A 43 -2.40 23.08 -15.23
N ASN A 44 -3.43 23.10 -16.06
CA ASN A 44 -4.43 24.18 -16.13
C ASN A 44 -5.90 23.72 -16.09
N ALA A 45 -6.21 22.43 -15.87
CA ALA A 45 -7.60 21.95 -15.91
C ALA A 45 -8.54 22.74 -14.99
N THR A 46 -8.16 23.09 -13.76
CA THR A 46 -9.06 23.87 -12.87
C THR A 46 -9.31 25.30 -13.35
N LYS A 47 -8.51 25.82 -14.28
CA LYS A 47 -8.74 27.13 -14.93
C LYS A 47 -9.70 26.99 -16.11
N VAL A 48 -9.54 25.91 -16.89
CA VAL A 48 -10.32 25.62 -18.11
C VAL A 48 -11.70 25.07 -17.75
N LEU A 49 -11.75 24.02 -16.92
CA LEU A 49 -12.97 23.37 -16.47
C LEU A 49 -13.72 24.24 -15.46
N LYS A 50 -15.03 24.38 -15.64
CA LYS A 50 -15.92 25.18 -14.78
C LYS A 50 -16.97 24.31 -14.12
N GLN A 51 -17.35 24.69 -12.90
CA GLN A 51 -18.41 24.01 -12.15
C GLN A 51 -19.72 23.96 -12.94
N GLY A 52 -20.42 22.83 -12.87
CA GLY A 52 -21.69 22.61 -13.59
C GLY A 52 -21.54 22.20 -15.05
N ARG A 53 -20.32 22.18 -15.61
CA ARG A 53 -20.08 21.64 -16.96
C ARG A 53 -19.93 20.13 -16.94
N VAL A 54 -20.62 19.46 -17.85
CA VAL A 54 -20.40 18.04 -18.15
C VAL A 54 -19.22 17.93 -19.11
N VAL A 55 -18.32 17.00 -18.81
CA VAL A 55 -17.15 16.68 -19.64
C VAL A 55 -16.96 15.19 -19.75
N THR A 56 -16.35 14.74 -20.84
CA THR A 56 -15.92 13.35 -21.00
C THR A 56 -14.44 13.25 -20.68
N VAL A 57 -14.08 12.29 -19.83
CA VAL A 57 -12.70 12.01 -19.41
C VAL A 57 -12.25 10.69 -19.99
N ASP A 58 -11.26 10.74 -20.88
CA ASP A 58 -10.57 9.55 -21.41
C ASP A 58 -9.22 9.43 -20.73
N ALA A 59 -9.15 8.61 -19.69
CA ALA A 59 -7.91 8.35 -18.95
C ALA A 59 -6.94 7.42 -19.71
N THR A 60 -7.36 6.77 -20.80
CA THR A 60 -6.47 5.93 -21.61
C THR A 60 -5.58 6.78 -22.53
N GLU A 61 -6.17 7.82 -23.14
CA GLU A 61 -5.44 8.78 -23.97
C GLU A 61 -5.01 10.05 -23.21
N GLY A 62 -5.47 10.23 -21.97
CA GLY A 62 -5.20 11.41 -21.15
C GLY A 62 -5.87 12.68 -21.67
N LYS A 63 -7.05 12.56 -22.28
CA LYS A 63 -7.79 13.67 -22.91
C LYS A 63 -9.11 13.99 -22.21
N ILE A 64 -9.47 15.27 -22.23
CA ILE A 64 -10.73 15.79 -21.67
C ILE A 64 -11.46 16.52 -22.78
N TYR A 65 -12.73 16.17 -23.00
CA TYR A 65 -13.54 16.72 -24.08
C TYR A 65 -14.68 17.59 -23.50
N GLU A 66 -14.80 18.83 -24.00
CA GLU A 66 -15.90 19.75 -23.68
C GLU A 66 -17.17 19.40 -24.45
N THR A 67 -17.67 18.18 -24.29
CA THR A 67 -18.87 17.75 -24.99
C THR A 67 -19.65 16.72 -24.19
N ASP A 68 -20.97 16.77 -24.33
CA ASP A 68 -21.90 15.68 -24.01
C ASP A 68 -21.91 14.61 -25.11
N LEU A 69 -20.91 14.60 -26.02
CA LEU A 69 -20.76 13.54 -27.00
C LEU A 69 -20.73 12.25 -26.20
N LYS A 70 -21.76 11.43 -26.36
CA LYS A 70 -21.58 9.98 -26.38
C LYS A 70 -20.65 9.77 -27.57
N PRO A 71 -19.35 9.58 -27.40
CA PRO A 71 -18.56 9.19 -28.54
C PRO A 71 -19.15 7.83 -28.92
N SER A 72 -19.58 7.70 -30.16
CA SER A 72 -20.04 6.44 -30.75
C SER A 72 -18.98 5.33 -30.69
N SER A 73 -17.82 5.64 -30.09
CA SER A 73 -16.67 4.79 -29.79
C SER A 73 -16.27 4.74 -28.30
N VAL A 74 -16.93 5.45 -27.37
CA VAL A 74 -16.65 5.24 -25.93
C VAL A 74 -17.22 3.90 -25.56
N LYS A 75 -16.31 2.95 -25.36
CA LYS A 75 -16.56 1.85 -24.45
C LYS A 75 -16.98 2.51 -23.13
N TYR A 76 -18.28 2.43 -22.82
CA TYR A 76 -18.78 2.78 -21.49
C TYR A 76 -17.82 2.21 -20.47
N LEU A 77 -17.57 2.97 -19.39
CA LEU A 77 -16.76 2.53 -18.24
C LEU A 77 -17.01 1.03 -18.07
N PRO A 78 -15.98 0.17 -18.20
CA PRO A 78 -16.14 -1.21 -17.79
C PRO A 78 -16.78 -1.14 -16.41
N LYS A 79 -17.85 -1.91 -16.17
CA LYS A 79 -18.39 -1.96 -14.81
C LYS A 79 -17.21 -2.28 -13.89
N GLN A 80 -17.20 -1.84 -12.63
CA GLN A 80 -16.12 -2.23 -11.71
C GLN A 80 -15.85 -3.75 -11.81
N GLU A 81 -16.92 -4.55 -11.96
CA GLU A 81 -16.92 -5.99 -12.26
C GLU A 81 -16.03 -6.44 -13.44
N ASP A 82 -15.87 -5.63 -14.49
CA ASP A 82 -15.08 -5.96 -15.68
C ASP A 82 -13.57 -5.77 -15.46
N TYR A 83 -13.14 -4.87 -14.57
CA TYR A 83 -11.72 -4.68 -14.22
C TYR A 83 -11.16 -5.83 -13.37
N TYR A 84 -12.03 -6.59 -12.70
CA TYR A 84 -11.64 -7.63 -11.75
C TYR A 84 -11.90 -9.06 -12.26
N LYS A 85 -12.25 -9.23 -13.54
CA LYS A 85 -12.37 -10.57 -14.13
C LYS A 85 -10.98 -11.21 -14.29
N PRO A 86 -10.81 -12.49 -13.92
CA PRO A 86 -9.56 -13.20 -14.17
C PRO A 86 -9.29 -13.26 -15.67
N GLU A 87 -8.12 -12.81 -16.09
CA GLU A 87 -7.65 -12.97 -17.47
C GLU A 87 -6.86 -14.28 -17.60
N GLY A 88 -7.42 -15.26 -18.31
CA GLY A 88 -6.72 -16.50 -18.65
C GLY A 88 -6.67 -17.58 -17.56
N PRO A 89 -5.98 -18.70 -17.83
CA PRO A 89 -5.88 -19.82 -16.90
C PRO A 89 -5.00 -19.51 -15.69
N ILE A 90 -5.26 -20.18 -14.56
CA ILE A 90 -4.44 -20.07 -13.35
C ILE A 90 -3.06 -20.68 -13.62
N VAL A 91 -2.03 -19.84 -13.79
CA VAL A 91 -0.64 -20.29 -13.90
C VAL A 91 0.03 -20.33 -12.52
N LYS A 92 0.76 -21.41 -12.23
CA LYS A 92 1.51 -21.56 -10.98
C LYS A 92 2.88 -20.92 -11.11
N THR A 93 3.31 -20.23 -10.05
CA THR A 93 4.62 -19.59 -9.92
C THR A 93 5.23 -19.93 -8.56
N ALA A 94 6.56 -19.93 -8.47
CA ALA A 94 7.29 -20.09 -7.22
C ALA A 94 7.31 -18.79 -6.41
N THR A 95 7.59 -17.67 -7.06
CA THR A 95 7.41 -16.32 -6.51
C THR A 95 5.91 -16.04 -6.40
N LYS A 96 5.48 -15.63 -5.22
CA LYS A 96 4.05 -15.36 -4.96
C LYS A 96 3.63 -14.00 -5.52
N VAL A 97 2.40 -13.92 -6.02
CA VAL A 97 1.76 -12.67 -6.40
C VAL A 97 0.78 -12.28 -5.32
N TYR A 98 1.10 -11.23 -4.59
CA TYR A 98 0.22 -10.59 -3.64
C TYR A 98 -0.41 -9.33 -4.23
N VAL A 99 -1.46 -8.84 -3.57
CA VAL A 99 -2.11 -7.58 -3.93
C VAL A 99 -1.94 -6.53 -2.83
N ASN A 100 -1.82 -5.26 -3.24
CA ASN A 100 -1.98 -4.09 -2.40
C ASN A 100 -3.47 -3.76 -2.33
N LEU A 101 -4.06 -3.80 -1.14
CA LEU A 101 -5.49 -3.59 -0.95
C LEU A 101 -5.74 -2.59 0.18
N GLY A 102 -6.55 -1.57 -0.09
CA GLY A 102 -7.01 -0.61 0.91
C GLY A 102 -8.51 -0.68 1.18
N GLU A 103 -9.28 -1.29 0.27
CA GLU A 103 -10.73 -1.22 0.28
C GLU A 103 -11.38 -2.57 0.57
N PRO A 104 -12.12 -2.70 1.69
CA PRO A 104 -12.82 -3.93 2.03
C PRO A 104 -13.86 -4.37 0.98
N GLU A 105 -14.50 -3.43 0.29
CA GLU A 105 -15.56 -3.72 -0.68
C GLU A 105 -15.06 -4.47 -1.91
N LEU A 106 -13.79 -4.28 -2.30
CA LEU A 106 -13.19 -4.92 -3.47
C LEU A 106 -12.62 -6.31 -3.17
N ALA A 107 -12.58 -6.71 -1.89
CA ALA A 107 -11.86 -7.89 -1.45
C ALA A 107 -12.36 -9.19 -2.08
N ASP A 108 -13.69 -9.38 -2.16
CA ASP A 108 -14.30 -10.61 -2.67
C ASP A 108 -14.02 -10.81 -4.16
N ASP A 109 -14.00 -9.74 -4.95
CA ASP A 109 -13.75 -9.83 -6.39
C ASP A 109 -12.26 -10.02 -6.68
N ILE A 110 -11.39 -9.29 -5.98
CA ILE A 110 -9.94 -9.46 -6.12
C ILE A 110 -9.51 -10.86 -5.68
N ALA A 111 -10.11 -11.39 -4.61
CA ALA A 111 -9.83 -12.73 -4.12
C ALA A 111 -10.11 -13.85 -5.13
N LYS A 112 -10.99 -13.62 -6.12
CA LYS A 112 -11.29 -14.58 -7.21
C LYS A 112 -10.23 -14.61 -8.31
N ARG A 113 -9.31 -13.64 -8.34
CA ARG A 113 -8.24 -13.55 -9.35
C ARG A 113 -7.05 -14.47 -9.00
N ASN A 114 -6.04 -14.51 -9.88
CA ASN A 114 -4.82 -15.29 -9.70
C ASN A 114 -3.87 -14.66 -8.66
N VAL A 115 -4.32 -14.50 -7.42
CA VAL A 115 -3.61 -13.85 -6.31
C VAL A 115 -3.42 -14.80 -5.12
N ASP A 116 -2.23 -14.75 -4.52
CA ASP A 116 -1.81 -15.65 -3.43
C ASP A 116 -2.06 -15.10 -2.03
N GLY A 117 -2.56 -13.86 -1.91
CA GLY A 117 -2.74 -13.16 -0.63
C GLY A 117 -2.68 -11.65 -0.77
N VAL A 118 -2.78 -10.96 0.36
CA VAL A 118 -2.64 -9.51 0.46
C VAL A 118 -1.28 -9.21 1.08
N GLY A 119 -0.37 -8.62 0.31
CA GLY A 119 1.00 -8.32 0.72
C GLY A 119 1.11 -6.97 1.41
N LEU A 120 0.11 -6.12 1.19
CA LEU A 120 -0.03 -4.81 1.83
C LEU A 120 -1.51 -4.48 1.99
N LEU A 121 -2.05 -4.72 3.18
CA LEU A 121 -3.33 -4.18 3.60
C LEU A 121 -3.11 -2.79 4.24
N ARG A 122 -3.66 -1.77 3.60
CA ARG A 122 -3.66 -0.36 4.05
C ARG A 122 -4.96 -0.03 4.79
N ALA A 123 -4.89 0.43 6.03
CA ALA A 123 -6.08 0.83 6.79
C ALA A 123 -6.47 2.30 6.59
N GLU A 124 -5.68 3.08 5.87
CA GLU A 124 -5.88 4.52 5.71
C GLU A 124 -7.29 4.86 5.18
N PHE A 125 -7.81 4.08 4.23
CA PHE A 125 -9.18 4.21 3.74
C PHE A 125 -10.23 3.92 4.82
N MET A 126 -10.02 2.87 5.63
CA MET A 126 -10.94 2.50 6.72
C MET A 126 -10.96 3.59 7.80
N ILE A 127 -9.80 4.17 8.11
CA ILE A 127 -9.66 5.25 9.10
C ILE A 127 -10.28 6.54 8.57
N ALA A 128 -10.08 6.86 7.29
CA ALA A 128 -10.76 7.99 6.65
C ALA A 128 -12.29 7.82 6.69
N ASP A 129 -12.82 6.62 6.49
CA ASP A 129 -14.26 6.33 6.60
C ASP A 129 -14.78 6.38 8.05
N ILE A 130 -13.92 6.12 9.06
CA ILE A 130 -14.24 6.43 10.47
C ILE A 130 -14.38 7.95 10.65
N GLY A 131 -13.53 8.73 9.98
CA GLY A 131 -13.66 10.18 9.81
C GLY A 131 -13.38 11.03 11.06
N THR A 132 -12.95 10.41 12.16
CA THR A 132 -12.63 11.09 13.42
C THR A 132 -11.26 10.65 13.92
N HIS A 133 -10.47 11.61 14.39
CA HIS A 133 -9.13 11.35 14.89
C HIS A 133 -9.15 10.34 16.06
N PRO A 134 -8.27 9.32 16.11
CA PRO A 134 -8.28 8.31 17.16
C PRO A 134 -8.15 8.90 18.58
N ARG A 135 -7.26 9.90 18.78
CA ARG A 135 -7.16 10.61 20.07
C ARG A 135 -8.45 11.30 20.49
N LYS A 136 -9.20 11.85 19.54
CA LYS A 136 -10.51 12.44 19.84
C LYS A 136 -11.50 11.37 20.29
N LEU A 137 -11.52 10.22 19.63
CA LEU A 137 -12.38 9.10 20.04
C LEU A 137 -12.02 8.58 21.43
N ILE A 138 -10.73 8.56 21.79
CA ILE A 138 -10.28 8.23 23.15
C ILE A 138 -10.81 9.25 24.16
N ALA A 139 -10.59 10.54 23.91
CA ALA A 139 -11.06 11.63 24.79
C ALA A 139 -12.59 11.61 24.96
N ASP A 140 -13.33 11.32 23.89
CA ASP A 140 -14.79 11.23 23.89
C ASP A 140 -15.32 9.89 24.47
N LYS A 141 -14.44 8.99 24.95
CA LYS A 141 -14.76 7.62 25.44
C LYS A 141 -15.48 6.75 24.39
N LYS A 142 -15.16 6.96 23.12
CA LYS A 142 -15.72 6.27 21.95
C LYS A 142 -14.71 5.39 21.22
N SER A 143 -13.60 5.02 21.86
CA SER A 143 -12.54 4.16 21.27
C SER A 143 -13.09 2.87 20.65
N LYS A 144 -14.14 2.28 21.24
CA LYS A 144 -14.79 1.08 20.72
C LYS A 144 -15.30 1.26 19.28
N VAL A 145 -15.76 2.44 18.89
CA VAL A 145 -16.20 2.73 17.51
C VAL A 145 -15.05 2.58 16.53
N PHE A 146 -13.85 3.04 16.89
CA PHE A 146 -12.66 2.89 16.07
C PHE A 146 -12.28 1.42 15.92
N VAL A 147 -12.17 0.72 17.06
CA VAL A 147 -11.80 -0.70 17.13
C VAL A 147 -12.76 -1.56 16.31
N ASP A 148 -14.07 -1.38 16.50
CA ASP A 148 -15.09 -2.19 15.82
C ASP A 148 -15.09 -1.95 14.31
N LYS A 149 -15.08 -0.69 13.85
CA LYS A 149 -15.06 -0.37 12.43
C LYS A 149 -13.80 -0.86 11.72
N LEU A 150 -12.63 -0.68 12.34
CA LEU A 150 -11.37 -1.15 11.78
C LEU A 150 -11.32 -2.68 11.74
N ALA A 151 -11.80 -3.37 12.79
CA ALA A 151 -11.90 -4.81 12.83
C ALA A 151 -12.84 -5.36 11.76
N ASP A 152 -14.00 -4.71 11.52
CA ASP A 152 -14.96 -5.14 10.52
C ASP A 152 -14.37 -5.06 9.09
N GLY A 153 -13.67 -3.96 8.78
CA GLY A 153 -12.98 -3.80 7.50
C GLY A 153 -11.86 -4.82 7.30
N MET A 154 -11.00 -5.03 8.29
CA MET A 154 -9.97 -6.06 8.25
C MET A 154 -10.56 -7.47 8.12
N ALA A 155 -11.64 -7.77 8.85
CA ALA A 155 -12.29 -9.08 8.83
C ALA A 155 -12.89 -9.40 7.47
N LYS A 156 -13.51 -8.43 6.80
CA LYS A 156 -14.05 -8.61 5.44
C LYS A 156 -12.95 -9.04 4.46
N ILE A 157 -11.80 -8.38 4.51
CA ILE A 157 -10.64 -8.74 3.68
C ILE A 157 -10.09 -10.11 4.07
N CYS A 158 -9.92 -10.39 5.36
CA CYS A 158 -9.38 -11.67 5.81
C CYS A 158 -10.26 -12.86 5.40
N ARG A 159 -11.59 -12.72 5.45
CA ARG A 159 -12.55 -13.75 5.01
C ARG A 159 -12.45 -14.02 3.51
N ALA A 160 -12.38 -12.97 2.69
CA ALA A 160 -12.26 -13.11 1.24
C ALA A 160 -10.99 -13.88 0.83
N PHE A 161 -9.90 -13.71 1.58
CA PHE A 161 -8.63 -14.31 1.26
C PHE A 161 -8.36 -15.67 1.92
N GLU A 162 -9.14 -16.11 2.91
CA GLU A 162 -8.85 -17.33 3.68
C GLU A 162 -8.66 -18.58 2.78
N PRO A 163 -7.60 -19.40 2.97
CA PRO A 163 -6.54 -19.33 4.00
C PRO A 163 -5.29 -18.49 3.61
N ARG A 164 -5.34 -17.76 2.49
CA ARG A 164 -4.21 -16.93 2.01
C ARG A 164 -3.87 -15.82 3.00
N PRO A 165 -2.58 -15.48 3.18
CA PRO A 165 -2.14 -14.48 4.14
C PRO A 165 -2.63 -13.08 3.80
N VAL A 166 -2.89 -12.28 4.83
CA VAL A 166 -3.20 -10.86 4.75
C VAL A 166 -2.25 -10.10 5.67
N VAL A 167 -1.32 -9.34 5.09
CA VAL A 167 -0.32 -8.57 5.84
C VAL A 167 -0.83 -7.15 6.06
N TYR A 168 -1.34 -6.89 7.27
CA TYR A 168 -1.77 -5.56 7.71
C TYR A 168 -0.59 -4.67 8.04
N ARG A 169 -0.47 -3.54 7.36
CA ARG A 169 0.45 -2.48 7.74
C ARG A 169 -0.23 -1.59 8.77
N ALA A 170 0.34 -1.49 9.97
CA ALA A 170 -0.10 -0.52 10.97
C ALA A 170 -0.11 0.90 10.37
N THR A 171 -0.99 1.76 10.89
CA THR A 171 -1.28 3.05 10.24
C THR A 171 -0.05 3.92 10.06
N ASP A 172 0.26 4.27 8.81
CA ASP A 172 1.42 5.09 8.47
C ASP A 172 1.03 6.53 8.08
N PHE A 173 -0.10 7.02 8.59
CA PHE A 173 -0.54 8.40 8.38
C PHE A 173 0.49 9.39 8.92
N LYS A 174 0.76 10.40 8.10
CA LYS A 174 1.49 11.60 8.45
C LYS A 174 0.58 12.53 9.27
N THR A 175 1.20 13.49 9.97
CA THR A 175 0.49 14.49 10.79
C THR A 175 -0.56 15.25 10.01
N ASN A 176 -0.24 15.67 8.78
CA ASN A 176 -1.17 16.39 7.92
C ASN A 176 -2.41 15.56 7.57
N GLU A 177 -2.28 14.26 7.32
CA GLU A 177 -3.43 13.37 7.06
C GLU A 177 -4.32 13.21 8.30
N TYR A 178 -3.72 12.97 9.46
CA TYR A 178 -4.46 12.89 10.71
C TYR A 178 -5.16 14.22 11.07
N ARG A 179 -4.53 15.36 10.78
CA ARG A 179 -5.02 16.71 11.10
C ARG A 179 -6.39 16.98 10.45
N HIS A 180 -6.62 16.48 9.25
CA HIS A 180 -7.87 16.69 8.51
C HIS A 180 -9.02 15.80 8.98
N LEU A 181 -8.77 14.78 9.80
CA LEU A 181 -9.85 14.04 10.46
C LEU A 181 -10.56 14.95 11.46
N LYS A 182 -11.83 14.67 11.75
CA LYS A 182 -12.58 15.45 12.73
C LYS A 182 -11.84 15.47 14.08
N GLY A 183 -11.45 16.67 14.51
CA GLY A 183 -10.72 16.92 15.75
C GLY A 183 -9.21 16.67 15.68
N GLY A 184 -8.65 16.38 14.51
CA GLY A 184 -7.22 16.12 14.32
C GLY A 184 -6.32 17.33 14.61
N GLU A 185 -6.76 18.54 14.24
CA GLU A 185 -6.04 19.80 14.52
C GLU A 185 -5.62 19.99 15.98
N ALA A 186 -6.36 19.42 16.94
CA ALA A 186 -6.05 19.53 18.36
C ALA A 186 -4.91 18.60 18.82
N TYR A 187 -4.58 17.56 18.04
CA TYR A 187 -3.62 16.52 18.42
C TYR A 187 -2.41 16.46 17.49
N GLU A 188 -2.53 17.00 16.28
CA GLU A 188 -1.48 16.92 15.27
C GLU A 188 -0.75 18.25 15.14
N PRO A 189 0.58 18.31 15.26
CA PRO A 189 1.33 19.53 14.98
C PRO A 189 1.38 19.82 13.47
N GLU A 190 1.68 21.07 13.10
CA GLU A 190 2.09 21.37 11.73
C GLU A 190 3.57 21.07 11.56
N GLU A 191 3.91 20.29 10.54
CA GLU A 191 5.28 19.91 10.24
C GLU A 191 5.69 20.49 8.89
N SER A 192 6.91 21.04 8.81
CA SER A 192 7.47 21.53 7.55
C SER A 192 7.64 20.40 6.52
N ASN A 193 7.94 19.18 6.98
CA ASN A 193 8.16 18.01 6.12
C ASN A 193 7.44 16.77 6.70
N PRO A 194 6.12 16.64 6.49
CA PRO A 194 5.35 15.52 7.05
C PRO A 194 5.85 14.14 6.62
N MET A 195 6.48 14.03 5.43
CA MET A 195 7.10 12.77 4.96
C MET A 195 8.15 12.22 5.95
N LEU A 196 8.94 13.10 6.57
CA LEU A 196 10.03 12.74 7.49
C LEU A 196 9.61 12.82 8.97
N GLY A 197 8.39 13.28 9.22
CA GLY A 197 7.89 13.72 10.51
C GLY A 197 7.26 12.65 11.39
N TYR A 198 6.28 13.05 12.19
CA TYR A 198 5.67 12.25 13.26
C TYR A 198 4.73 11.15 12.75
N ARG A 199 5.31 10.01 12.35
CA ARG A 199 4.64 8.82 11.77
C ARG A 199 5.33 7.49 12.08
N GLY A 200 4.65 6.40 11.72
CA GLY A 200 5.13 5.01 11.83
C GLY A 200 5.57 4.62 13.23
N ALA A 201 6.63 3.81 13.32
CA ALA A 201 7.12 3.26 14.59
C ALA A 201 7.34 4.30 15.70
N TYR A 202 7.89 5.47 15.34
CA TYR A 202 8.09 6.57 16.29
C TYR A 202 6.78 7.03 16.92
N ARG A 203 5.71 7.19 16.13
CA ARG A 203 4.38 7.55 16.65
C ARG A 203 3.87 6.48 17.60
N TYR A 204 4.01 5.20 17.27
CA TYR A 204 3.52 4.10 18.12
C TYR A 204 4.16 4.06 19.50
N ILE A 205 5.42 4.49 19.61
CA ILE A 205 6.16 4.52 20.88
C ILE A 205 5.78 5.75 21.71
N HIS A 206 5.62 6.89 21.07
CA HIS A 206 5.34 8.17 21.73
C HIS A 206 3.85 8.44 21.97
N ASP A 207 2.97 7.76 21.23
CA ASP A 207 1.52 7.75 21.40
C ASP A 207 1.01 6.29 21.32
N PRO A 208 1.26 5.48 22.36
CA PRO A 208 0.88 4.07 22.36
C PRO A 208 -0.64 3.86 22.42
N GLU A 209 -1.39 4.77 23.05
CA GLU A 209 -2.85 4.62 23.20
C GLU A 209 -3.58 4.57 21.86
N VAL A 210 -3.11 5.31 20.85
CA VAL A 210 -3.66 5.23 19.49
C VAL A 210 -3.32 3.89 18.83
N PHE A 211 -2.06 3.46 18.91
CA PHE A 211 -1.62 2.20 18.31
C PHE A 211 -2.28 0.98 18.97
N GLU A 212 -2.53 1.03 20.28
CA GLU A 212 -3.27 0.01 21.02
C GLU A 212 -4.68 -0.23 20.45
N LEU A 213 -5.35 0.80 19.93
CA LEU A 213 -6.66 0.62 19.28
C LEU A 213 -6.56 -0.27 18.04
N GLU A 214 -5.52 -0.13 17.24
CA GLU A 214 -5.27 -1.00 16.07
C GLU A 214 -4.98 -2.43 16.51
N LEU A 215 -4.16 -2.61 17.55
CA LEU A 215 -3.85 -3.93 18.09
C LEU A 215 -5.09 -4.61 18.67
N LEU A 216 -5.98 -3.87 19.33
CA LEU A 216 -7.27 -4.37 19.80
C LEU A 216 -8.17 -4.79 18.63
N ALA A 217 -8.26 -4.00 17.56
CA ALA A 217 -9.03 -4.35 16.36
C ALA A 217 -8.49 -5.64 15.74
N MET A 218 -7.17 -5.75 15.63
CA MET A 218 -6.50 -6.93 15.11
C MET A 218 -6.73 -8.17 15.99
N LYS A 219 -6.70 -8.03 17.33
CA LYS A 219 -7.04 -9.11 18.25
C LYS A 219 -8.48 -9.57 18.10
N LYS A 220 -9.43 -8.65 17.93
CA LYS A 220 -10.83 -8.99 17.67
C LYS A 220 -10.94 -9.86 16.41
N VAL A 221 -10.32 -9.44 15.31
CA VAL A 221 -10.30 -10.23 14.05
C VAL A 221 -9.70 -11.62 14.25
N ARG A 222 -8.53 -11.70 14.90
CA ARG A 222 -7.82 -12.98 15.04
C ARG A 222 -8.45 -13.90 16.08
N ASN A 223 -8.81 -13.38 17.25
CA ASN A 223 -9.15 -14.18 18.44
C ASN A 223 -10.65 -14.38 18.60
N GLU A 224 -11.45 -13.35 18.32
CA GLU A 224 -12.92 -13.45 18.43
C GLU A 224 -13.53 -14.00 17.13
N LEU A 225 -13.05 -13.55 15.98
CA LEU A 225 -13.58 -14.00 14.67
C LEU A 225 -12.82 -15.19 14.06
N GLY A 226 -11.72 -15.64 14.69
CA GLY A 226 -10.97 -16.83 14.26
C GLY A 226 -10.10 -16.66 13.02
N LEU A 227 -10.00 -15.46 12.44
CA LEU A 227 -9.31 -15.21 11.17
C LEU A 227 -7.78 -15.13 11.38
N LYS A 228 -7.12 -16.29 11.37
CA LYS A 228 -5.69 -16.42 11.70
C LYS A 228 -4.74 -16.05 10.54
N ASN A 229 -5.25 -15.75 9.35
CA ASN A 229 -4.44 -15.30 8.21
C ASN A 229 -4.02 -13.81 8.28
N LEU A 230 -4.46 -13.06 9.29
CA LEU A 230 -4.06 -11.66 9.49
C LEU A 230 -2.68 -11.51 10.18
N HIS A 231 -1.72 -10.89 9.52
CA HIS A 231 -0.36 -10.64 10.01
C HIS A 231 -0.11 -9.14 10.20
N LEU A 232 0.89 -8.76 11.00
CA LEU A 232 1.20 -7.36 11.29
C LEU A 232 2.52 -6.97 10.66
N MET A 233 2.55 -5.79 10.04
CA MET A 233 3.74 -5.15 9.51
C MET A 233 3.91 -3.76 10.11
N ILE A 234 5.11 -3.46 10.60
CA ILE A 234 5.45 -2.17 11.19
C ILE A 234 6.15 -1.28 10.13
N PRO A 235 5.56 -0.13 9.75
CA PRO A 235 6.18 0.83 8.84
C PRO A 235 7.09 1.83 9.55
N PHE A 236 7.92 2.51 8.75
CA PHE A 236 8.72 3.68 9.07
C PHE A 236 9.55 3.54 10.35
N VAL A 237 10.21 2.40 10.50
CA VAL A 237 11.08 2.07 11.63
C VAL A 237 12.45 2.71 11.42
N ARG A 238 12.84 3.72 12.22
CA ARG A 238 14.07 4.51 12.01
C ARG A 238 15.34 3.88 12.58
N ASN A 239 15.21 3.03 13.58
CA ASN A 239 16.35 2.37 14.21
C ASN A 239 15.90 1.09 14.91
N VAL A 240 16.87 0.24 15.24
CA VAL A 240 16.66 -1.05 15.90
C VAL A 240 15.98 -0.88 17.27
N GLY A 241 16.25 0.22 17.97
CA GLY A 241 15.58 0.59 19.22
C GLY A 241 14.08 0.75 19.06
N GLU A 242 13.63 1.46 18.02
CA GLU A 242 12.20 1.65 17.74
C GLU A 242 11.49 0.32 17.51
N LEU A 243 12.05 -0.57 16.68
CA LEU A 243 11.43 -1.88 16.48
C LEU A 243 11.34 -2.68 17.79
N ARG A 244 12.37 -2.61 18.63
CA ARG A 244 12.38 -3.28 19.94
C ARG A 244 11.25 -2.78 20.84
N GLU A 245 11.04 -1.47 20.92
CA GLU A 245 9.98 -0.89 21.75
C GLU A 245 8.59 -1.19 21.18
N VAL A 246 8.38 -1.04 19.86
CA VAL A 246 7.11 -1.42 19.21
C VAL A 246 6.78 -2.89 19.48
N LYS A 247 7.77 -3.78 19.40
CA LYS A 247 7.57 -5.20 19.72
C LYS A 247 7.10 -5.44 21.15
N LYS A 248 7.60 -4.68 22.14
CA LYS A 248 7.12 -4.78 23.52
C LYS A 248 5.64 -4.40 23.61
N ILE A 249 5.22 -3.33 22.93
CA ILE A 249 3.81 -2.90 22.89
C ILE A 249 2.93 -3.98 22.25
N VAL A 250 3.36 -4.53 21.10
CA VAL A 250 2.64 -5.61 20.40
C VAL A 250 2.50 -6.87 21.26
N VAL A 251 3.55 -7.26 21.98
CA VAL A 251 3.53 -8.40 22.91
C VAL A 251 2.66 -8.11 24.13
N ALA A 252 2.72 -6.91 24.71
CA ALA A 252 1.89 -6.49 25.84
C ALA A 252 0.40 -6.48 25.47
N ALA A 253 0.07 -6.14 24.22
CA ALA A 253 -1.29 -6.28 23.71
C ALA A 253 -1.73 -7.74 23.59
N GLY A 254 -0.81 -8.72 23.59
CA GLY A 254 -1.10 -10.15 23.48
C GLY A 254 -0.99 -10.70 22.05
N LEU A 255 -0.27 -10.02 21.17
CA LEU A 255 0.04 -10.46 19.81
C LEU A 255 1.51 -10.91 19.70
N SER A 256 1.83 -12.06 20.29
CA SER A 256 3.19 -12.60 20.26
C SER A 256 3.46 -13.42 18.99
N ARG A 257 4.65 -13.23 18.41
CA ARG A 257 5.12 -14.00 17.24
C ARG A 257 4.98 -15.50 17.51
N SER A 258 4.35 -16.22 16.59
CA SER A 258 4.14 -17.67 16.68
C SER A 258 4.09 -18.30 15.29
N GLN A 259 3.83 -19.60 15.20
CA GLN A 259 3.60 -20.23 13.90
C GLN A 259 2.37 -19.62 13.18
N SER A 260 1.35 -19.21 13.94
CA SER A 260 0.10 -18.64 13.41
C SER A 260 0.10 -17.12 13.26
N PHE A 261 1.07 -16.42 13.86
CA PHE A 261 1.16 -14.97 13.84
C PHE A 261 2.55 -14.51 13.45
N LYS A 262 2.62 -13.84 12.29
CA LYS A 262 3.84 -13.34 11.70
C LYS A 262 3.97 -11.84 11.92
N LEU A 263 5.16 -11.41 12.29
CA LEU A 263 5.53 -10.01 12.46
C LEU A 263 6.49 -9.61 11.34
N TRP A 264 6.10 -8.61 10.57
CA TRP A 264 6.82 -8.08 9.43
C TRP A 264 7.33 -6.66 9.72
N MET A 265 8.33 -6.23 8.96
CA MET A 265 8.81 -4.86 8.96
C MET A 265 8.81 -4.32 7.54
N MET A 266 8.41 -3.05 7.36
CA MET A 266 8.60 -2.39 6.08
C MET A 266 10.05 -1.87 5.97
N VAL A 267 10.75 -2.23 4.89
CA VAL A 267 12.09 -1.74 4.57
C VAL A 267 11.92 -0.63 3.55
N GLU A 268 11.91 0.60 4.02
CA GLU A 268 11.52 1.75 3.19
C GLU A 268 12.36 3.01 3.45
N ILE A 269 13.37 2.91 4.31
CA ILE A 269 14.30 3.99 4.60
C ILE A 269 15.75 3.46 4.50
N PRO A 270 16.75 4.30 4.14
CA PRO A 270 18.12 3.83 3.89
C PRO A 270 18.75 3.07 5.07
N VAL A 271 18.49 3.49 6.31
CA VAL A 271 19.00 2.79 7.50
C VAL A 271 18.46 1.36 7.63
N ASN A 272 17.26 1.06 7.12
CA ASN A 272 16.72 -0.31 7.11
C ASN A 272 17.48 -1.20 6.14
N VAL A 273 18.01 -0.63 5.05
CA VAL A 273 18.86 -1.33 4.07
C VAL A 273 20.21 -1.62 4.69
N ILE A 274 20.83 -0.61 5.31
CA ILE A 274 22.18 -0.68 5.87
C ILE A 274 22.25 -1.64 7.07
N LEU A 275 21.25 -1.59 7.96
CA LEU A 275 21.24 -2.33 9.22
C LEU A 275 20.26 -3.51 9.21
N LEU A 276 19.92 -4.04 8.03
CA LEU A 276 18.87 -5.05 7.88
C LEU A 276 19.08 -6.28 8.77
N ASP A 277 20.33 -6.76 8.88
CA ASP A 277 20.68 -7.90 9.74
C ASP A 277 20.34 -7.64 11.22
N GLU A 278 20.55 -6.42 11.72
CA GLU A 278 20.23 -6.05 13.10
C GLU A 278 18.73 -6.03 13.36
N PHE A 279 17.95 -5.54 12.39
CA PHE A 279 16.49 -5.60 12.46
C PHE A 279 15.99 -7.06 12.43
N ILE A 280 16.56 -7.90 11.56
CA ILE A 280 16.24 -9.33 11.48
C ILE A 280 16.53 -10.04 12.82
N ASN A 281 17.65 -9.69 13.48
CA ASN A 281 18.03 -10.26 14.78
C ASN A 281 17.03 -9.98 15.90
N LEU A 282 16.20 -8.94 15.77
CA LEU A 282 15.10 -8.72 16.72
C LEU A 282 13.98 -9.74 16.55
N GLY A 283 13.97 -10.54 15.50
CA GLY A 283 13.02 -11.62 15.30
C GLY A 283 11.74 -11.15 14.62
N ILE A 284 11.86 -10.77 13.35
CA ILE A 284 10.77 -10.62 12.38
C ILE A 284 10.68 -11.88 11.49
N ASP A 285 9.54 -12.13 10.88
CA ASP A 285 9.30 -13.27 9.98
C ASP A 285 9.44 -12.90 8.49
N GLY A 286 9.32 -11.61 8.18
CA GLY A 286 9.36 -11.12 6.81
C GLY A 286 9.60 -9.62 6.74
N VAL A 287 9.98 -9.17 5.55
CA VAL A 287 10.05 -7.75 5.22
C VAL A 287 9.22 -7.46 3.98
N SER A 288 8.66 -6.26 3.92
CA SER A 288 8.12 -5.71 2.67
C SER A 288 8.92 -4.47 2.30
N VAL A 289 9.49 -4.42 1.11
CA VAL A 289 10.20 -3.23 0.63
C VAL A 289 9.16 -2.22 0.13
N GLY A 290 9.06 -1.07 0.79
CA GLY A 290 8.23 0.05 0.34
C GLY A 290 9.01 0.88 -0.67
N THR A 291 8.92 0.53 -1.96
CA THR A 291 9.81 1.13 -3.00
C THR A 291 9.59 2.62 -3.18
N ASN A 292 8.39 3.13 -2.88
CA ASN A 292 8.07 4.55 -2.97
C ASN A 292 8.92 5.37 -2.01
N ASP A 293 8.78 5.13 -0.70
CA ASP A 293 9.51 5.84 0.34
C ASP A 293 11.02 5.54 0.26
N LEU A 294 11.39 4.30 -0.08
CA LEU A 294 12.81 3.95 -0.26
C LEU A 294 13.44 4.76 -1.39
N THR A 295 12.77 4.89 -2.53
CA THR A 295 13.28 5.66 -3.68
C THR A 295 13.38 7.13 -3.33
N MET A 296 12.33 7.70 -2.72
CA MET A 296 12.33 9.10 -2.29
C MET A 296 13.50 9.42 -1.36
N LEU A 297 13.77 8.55 -0.38
CA LEU A 297 14.82 8.76 0.61
C LEU A 297 16.23 8.41 0.12
N MET A 298 16.36 7.42 -0.76
CA MET A 298 17.65 7.06 -1.37
C MET A 298 18.12 8.14 -2.36
N LEU A 299 17.18 8.78 -3.06
CA LEU A 299 17.48 9.81 -4.07
C LEU A 299 17.33 11.24 -3.55
N GLY A 300 16.77 11.43 -2.36
CA GLY A 300 16.52 12.77 -1.80
C GLY A 300 15.47 13.57 -2.57
N THR A 301 14.46 12.89 -3.12
CA THR A 301 13.41 13.50 -3.94
C THR A 301 12.02 13.25 -3.34
N ASP A 302 11.09 14.16 -3.62
CA ASP A 302 9.67 13.98 -3.30
C ASP A 302 8.88 13.90 -4.61
N ARG A 303 8.24 12.77 -4.86
CA ARG A 303 7.47 12.51 -6.09
C ARG A 303 6.22 13.39 -6.21
N ASP A 304 5.72 13.94 -5.11
CA ASP A 304 4.59 14.87 -5.10
C ASP A 304 5.06 16.34 -5.30
N ASN A 305 6.38 16.59 -5.21
CA ASN A 305 7.00 17.87 -5.53
C ASN A 305 7.41 17.95 -7.00
N GLU A 306 6.60 18.63 -7.82
CA GLU A 306 6.77 18.75 -9.28
C GLU A 306 8.17 19.21 -9.73
N THR A 307 8.87 19.99 -8.91
CA THR A 307 10.20 20.54 -9.25
C THR A 307 11.26 19.44 -9.31
N VAL A 308 11.14 18.41 -8.47
CA VAL A 308 12.15 17.34 -8.32
C VAL A 308 11.60 15.96 -8.69
N ALA A 309 10.29 15.83 -8.92
CA ALA A 309 9.62 14.58 -9.25
C ALA A 309 10.16 13.91 -10.52
N SER A 310 10.81 14.66 -11.43
CA SER A 310 11.48 14.08 -12.61
C SER A 310 12.67 13.19 -12.26
N ASP A 311 13.29 13.39 -11.10
CA ASP A 311 14.42 12.61 -10.62
C ASP A 311 13.99 11.35 -9.85
N TYR A 312 12.69 11.18 -9.61
CA TYR A 312 12.13 9.96 -9.03
C TYR A 312 12.14 8.84 -10.09
N ASP A 313 12.99 7.84 -9.90
CA ASP A 313 12.94 6.58 -10.66
C ASP A 313 13.27 5.40 -9.75
N GLU A 314 12.31 4.49 -9.59
CA GLU A 314 12.48 3.25 -8.82
C GLU A 314 13.50 2.29 -9.45
N ARG A 315 13.87 2.51 -10.73
CA ARG A 315 14.90 1.76 -11.47
C ARG A 315 16.29 2.37 -11.35
N ASN A 316 16.44 3.45 -10.57
CA ASN A 316 17.73 4.07 -10.34
C ASN A 316 18.75 3.03 -9.79
N PRO A 317 20.01 3.02 -10.25
CA PRO A 317 21.01 2.06 -9.79
C PRO A 317 21.17 1.96 -8.27
N ALA A 318 21.02 3.07 -7.53
CA ALA A 318 21.08 3.05 -6.07
C ALA A 318 19.91 2.29 -5.43
N VAL A 319 18.71 2.41 -6.02
CA VAL A 319 17.50 1.71 -5.57
C VAL A 319 17.58 0.23 -5.94
N LEU A 320 18.02 -0.09 -7.15
CA LEU A 320 18.24 -1.47 -7.58
C LEU A 320 19.29 -2.16 -6.70
N TRP A 321 20.40 -1.48 -6.40
CA TRP A 321 21.41 -1.98 -5.44
C TRP A 321 20.79 -2.27 -4.08
N ALA A 322 19.97 -1.36 -3.54
CA ALA A 322 19.30 -1.55 -2.26
C ALA A 322 18.38 -2.78 -2.28
N LEU A 323 17.60 -2.96 -3.34
CA LEU A 323 16.74 -4.13 -3.53
C LEU A 323 17.54 -5.44 -3.58
N GLN A 324 18.63 -5.48 -4.35
CA GLN A 324 19.52 -6.65 -4.40
C GLN A 324 20.10 -6.96 -3.03
N HIS A 325 20.56 -5.93 -2.31
CA HIS A 325 21.10 -6.09 -0.97
C HIS A 325 20.06 -6.67 0.00
N ILE A 326 18.86 -6.10 0.03
CA ILE A 326 17.76 -6.56 0.88
C ILE A 326 17.41 -8.02 0.58
N ILE A 327 17.15 -8.34 -0.69
CA ILE A 327 16.72 -9.69 -1.10
C ILE A 327 17.79 -10.74 -0.72
N ARG A 328 19.07 -10.45 -1.01
CA ARG A 328 20.18 -11.36 -0.69
C ARG A 328 20.35 -11.55 0.81
N THR A 329 20.23 -10.48 1.60
CA THR A 329 20.31 -10.56 3.06
C THR A 329 19.15 -11.37 3.62
N CYS A 330 17.92 -11.15 3.15
CA CYS A 330 16.75 -11.95 3.54
C CYS A 330 16.92 -13.44 3.22
N HIS A 331 17.41 -13.80 2.03
CA HIS A 331 17.67 -15.21 1.68
C HIS A 331 18.71 -15.86 2.58
N LYS A 332 19.83 -15.17 2.87
CA LYS A 332 20.87 -15.68 3.77
C LYS A 332 20.36 -15.94 5.18
N ARG A 333 19.30 -15.23 5.59
CA ARG A 333 18.72 -15.29 6.94
C ARG A 333 17.41 -16.07 7.00
N ASP A 334 16.98 -16.69 5.89
CA ASP A 334 15.70 -17.41 5.75
C ASP A 334 14.49 -16.55 6.15
N ILE A 335 14.51 -15.28 5.71
CA ILE A 335 13.45 -14.31 5.94
C ILE A 335 12.67 -14.09 4.64
N THR A 336 11.34 -14.06 4.73
CA THR A 336 10.50 -13.73 3.58
C THR A 336 10.74 -12.28 3.14
N VAL A 337 10.93 -12.06 1.85
CA VAL A 337 11.03 -10.71 1.27
C VAL A 337 9.94 -10.49 0.24
N SER A 338 9.10 -9.49 0.49
CA SER A 338 8.11 -8.98 -0.45
C SER A 338 8.54 -7.61 -0.96
N VAL A 339 8.22 -7.28 -2.21
CA VAL A 339 8.39 -5.91 -2.73
C VAL A 339 7.02 -5.35 -3.05
N CYS A 340 6.67 -4.21 -2.43
CA CYS A 340 5.41 -3.51 -2.64
C CYS A 340 5.68 -2.11 -3.20
N GLY A 341 4.78 -1.63 -4.06
CA GLY A 341 4.94 -0.34 -4.72
C GLY A 341 4.42 -0.37 -6.15
N GLN A 342 4.63 0.72 -6.87
CA GLN A 342 4.11 0.86 -8.22
C GLN A 342 5.05 0.25 -9.26
N ALA A 343 6.37 0.21 -9.01
CA ALA A 343 7.31 -0.33 -10.00
C ALA A 343 7.01 -1.76 -10.48
N PRO A 344 6.73 -2.76 -9.61
CA PRO A 344 6.39 -4.12 -10.08
C PRO A 344 5.07 -4.19 -10.86
N SER A 345 4.20 -3.19 -10.69
CA SER A 345 2.93 -3.08 -11.40
C SER A 345 3.09 -2.37 -12.75
N THR A 346 4.03 -1.43 -12.83
CA THR A 346 4.20 -0.53 -13.98
C THR A 346 5.19 -1.08 -15.00
N TYR A 347 6.28 -1.71 -14.52
CA TYR A 347 7.44 -2.09 -15.33
C TYR A 347 7.62 -3.62 -15.30
N PRO A 348 7.24 -4.35 -16.36
CA PRO A 348 7.44 -5.80 -16.45
C PRO A 348 8.90 -6.19 -16.21
N GLU A 349 9.86 -5.45 -16.75
CA GLU A 349 11.30 -5.67 -16.58
C GLU A 349 11.75 -5.59 -15.12
N PHE A 350 11.07 -4.78 -14.31
CA PHE A 350 11.33 -4.67 -12.88
C PHE A 350 10.84 -5.90 -12.13
N ALA A 351 9.65 -6.41 -12.47
CA ALA A 351 9.16 -7.68 -11.95
C ALA A 351 10.10 -8.84 -12.33
N GLU A 352 10.58 -8.89 -13.58
CA GLU A 352 11.57 -9.90 -13.99
C GLU A 352 12.86 -9.81 -13.17
N PHE A 353 13.36 -8.59 -12.94
CA PHE A 353 14.55 -8.34 -12.13
C PHE A 353 14.38 -8.86 -10.70
N LEU A 354 13.24 -8.59 -10.06
CA LEU A 354 12.96 -9.06 -8.71
C LEU A 354 12.91 -10.60 -8.63
N VAL A 355 12.29 -11.25 -9.62
CA VAL A 355 12.28 -12.72 -9.72
C VAL A 355 13.69 -13.28 -9.91
N LYS A 356 14.52 -12.64 -10.75
CA LYS A 356 15.93 -13.04 -10.98
C LYS A 356 16.79 -12.92 -9.71
N GLU A 357 16.57 -11.89 -8.90
CA GLU A 357 17.24 -11.78 -7.58
C GLU A 357 16.65 -12.72 -6.53
N GLY A 358 15.51 -13.35 -6.83
CA GLY A 358 14.88 -14.43 -6.06
C GLY A 358 13.82 -13.98 -5.07
N VAL A 359 13.19 -12.82 -5.25
CA VAL A 359 12.17 -12.30 -4.33
C VAL A 359 11.12 -13.36 -3.95
N THR A 360 10.70 -13.40 -2.69
CA THR A 360 9.68 -14.37 -2.23
C THR A 360 8.30 -14.03 -2.79
N SER A 361 7.97 -12.74 -2.84
CA SER A 361 6.70 -12.26 -3.38
C SER A 361 6.78 -10.84 -3.96
N VAL A 362 5.90 -10.53 -4.90
CA VAL A 362 5.64 -9.14 -5.32
C VAL A 362 4.20 -8.77 -4.98
N SER A 363 3.98 -7.55 -4.50
CA SER A 363 2.66 -7.05 -4.13
C SER A 363 2.25 -5.91 -5.06
N VAL A 364 1.27 -6.17 -5.92
CA VAL A 364 0.88 -5.29 -7.03
C VAL A 364 -0.50 -4.67 -6.85
N THR A 365 -0.84 -3.66 -7.66
CA THR A 365 -2.20 -3.13 -7.69
C THR A 365 -3.18 -4.15 -8.31
N PRO A 366 -4.47 -4.10 -7.95
CA PRO A 366 -5.44 -5.08 -8.40
C PRO A 366 -5.50 -5.25 -9.92
N ASP A 367 -5.42 -4.15 -10.68
CA ASP A 367 -5.58 -4.12 -12.14
C ASP A 367 -4.54 -4.96 -12.91
N VAL A 368 -3.37 -5.21 -12.33
CA VAL A 368 -2.26 -5.90 -13.02
C VAL A 368 -1.94 -7.30 -12.50
N ILE A 369 -2.74 -7.85 -11.56
CA ILE A 369 -2.47 -9.16 -10.92
C ILE A 369 -2.15 -10.26 -11.95
N ASP A 370 -3.04 -10.46 -12.91
CA ASP A 370 -2.92 -11.57 -13.87
C ASP A 370 -1.74 -11.36 -14.84
N LYS A 371 -1.55 -10.11 -15.29
CA LYS A 371 -0.41 -9.74 -16.14
C LYS A 371 0.92 -9.94 -15.41
N THR A 372 1.05 -9.48 -14.17
CA THR A 372 2.27 -9.68 -13.37
C THR A 372 2.52 -11.15 -13.11
N ARG A 373 1.48 -11.95 -12.81
CA ARG A 373 1.59 -13.40 -12.67
C ARG A 373 2.18 -14.05 -13.92
N GLN A 374 1.70 -13.67 -15.11
CA GLN A 374 2.24 -14.19 -16.36
C GLN A 374 3.71 -13.82 -16.56
N VAL A 375 4.10 -12.56 -16.30
CA VAL A 375 5.50 -12.11 -16.39
C VAL A 375 6.41 -12.92 -15.46
N ILE A 376 5.98 -13.19 -14.23
CA ILE A 376 6.72 -14.02 -13.27
C ILE A 376 6.86 -15.44 -13.79
N HIS A 377 5.75 -16.05 -14.22
CA HIS A 377 5.75 -17.40 -14.77
C HIS A 377 6.74 -17.57 -15.93
N ASP A 378 6.69 -16.66 -16.91
CA ASP A 378 7.59 -16.67 -18.06
C ASP A 378 9.05 -16.50 -17.64
N THR A 379 9.30 -15.65 -16.64
CA THR A 379 10.66 -15.40 -16.11
C THR A 379 11.22 -16.63 -15.41
N GLU A 380 10.43 -17.27 -14.54
CA GLU A 380 10.82 -18.51 -13.85
C GLU A 380 11.12 -19.63 -14.85
N HIS A 381 10.27 -19.80 -15.86
CA HIS A 381 10.49 -20.79 -16.91
C HIS A 381 11.78 -20.53 -17.69
N LYS A 382 12.06 -19.28 -18.05
CA LYS A 382 13.34 -18.90 -18.68
C LYS A 382 14.53 -19.25 -17.78
N LEU A 383 14.47 -18.95 -16.48
CA LEU A 383 15.55 -19.24 -15.54
C LEU A 383 15.81 -20.75 -15.40
N ILE A 384 14.76 -21.56 -15.32
CA ILE A 384 14.88 -23.02 -15.26
C ILE A 384 15.46 -23.58 -16.56
N ALA A 385 15.04 -23.05 -17.71
CA ALA A 385 15.57 -23.48 -19.01
C ALA A 385 17.07 -23.16 -19.14
N HIS A 386 17.52 -21.99 -18.68
CA HIS A 386 18.93 -21.62 -18.69
C HIS A 386 19.78 -22.44 -17.70
N ALA A 387 19.22 -22.84 -16.55
CA ALA A 387 19.92 -23.68 -15.58
C ALA A 387 20.09 -25.15 -15.99
N LYS A 388 19.34 -25.60 -17.02
CA LYS A 388 19.41 -26.96 -17.57
C LYS A 388 20.38 -27.11 -18.74
N ASN A 389 20.81 -26.00 -19.32
CA ASN A 389 21.83 -25.92 -20.36
C ASN A 389 23.17 -25.53 -19.73
#